data_AF-A0A3N6MQ66-F1
#
_entry.id   AF-A0A3N6MQ66-F1
#
_cell.length_a   1.000
_cell.length_b   1.000
_cell.length_c   1.000
_cell.angle_alpha   90.00
_cell.angle_beta   90.00
_cell.angle_gamma   90.00
#
_symmetry.space_group_name_H-M   'P 1'
#
loop_
_entity.id
_entity.type
_entity.pdbx_description
1 polymer ?
#
loop_
_entity_poly.entity_id
_entity_poly.type
_entity_poly.pdbx_seq_one_letter_code
_entity_poly.pdbx_strand_id
1 'polypeptide(L)'
;MHKRDAQTPGGEQAQPDLEHLNAALAHVDEGVKSGRIAAGAAKGLVYSLVETLGALVGDPDLPEHARSGYQGLLEAARELRAKLER
;
A
#
# COMPACT_ATOMS: atom_id res chain seq x y z
N MET A 1 29.29 -37.90 -20.39
CA MET A 1 28.46 -36.69 -20.19
C MET A 1 27.17 -37.13 -19.50
N HIS A 2 27.09 -36.96 -18.17
CA HIS A 2 25.89 -37.29 -17.40
C HIS A 2 24.99 -36.06 -17.35
N LYS A 3 23.83 -36.16 -18.01
CA LYS A 3 22.77 -35.15 -17.96
C LYS A 3 22.10 -35.25 -16.59
N ARG A 4 22.20 -34.19 -15.79
CA ARG A 4 21.42 -34.02 -14.55
C ARG A 4 19.99 -33.71 -14.97
N ASP A 5 19.12 -34.70 -14.91
CA ASP A 5 17.69 -34.50 -15.14
C ASP A 5 17.03 -34.00 -13.85
N ALA A 6 16.46 -32.79 -13.98
CA ALA A 6 15.32 -32.23 -13.27
C ALA A 6 15.24 -32.40 -11.74
N GLN A 7 15.70 -31.37 -11.03
CA GLN A 7 15.09 -31.01 -9.75
C GLN A 7 13.68 -30.47 -10.05
N THR A 8 12.67 -31.31 -9.89
CA THR A 8 11.26 -30.89 -9.88
C THR A 8 10.99 -30.24 -8.52
N PRO A 9 10.66 -28.93 -8.42
CA PRO A 9 10.04 -28.42 -7.21
C PRO A 9 8.56 -28.79 -7.32
N GLY A 10 8.24 -30.01 -6.90
CA GLY A 10 6.86 -30.43 -6.68
C GLY A 10 6.30 -29.60 -5.54
N GLY A 11 5.21 -28.89 -5.81
CA GLY A 11 4.51 -28.08 -4.82
C GLY A 11 3.81 -28.95 -3.80
N GLU A 12 4.38 -29.07 -2.61
CA GLU A 12 3.60 -29.34 -1.41
C GLU A 12 3.03 -28.01 -0.93
N GLN A 13 1.74 -27.79 -1.21
CA GLN A 13 0.95 -26.84 -0.44
C GLN A 13 0.82 -27.41 0.98
N ALA A 14 1.87 -27.26 1.79
CA ALA A 14 1.84 -27.58 3.20
C ALA A 14 0.74 -26.73 3.84
N GLN A 15 -0.31 -27.38 4.34
CA GLN A 15 -1.29 -26.71 5.20
C GLN A 15 -0.51 -25.99 6.31
N PRO A 16 -0.76 -24.69 6.55
CA PRO A 16 0.01 -23.95 7.53
C PRO A 16 -0.18 -24.62 8.90
N ASP A 17 0.94 -24.98 9.53
CA ASP A 17 0.93 -25.49 10.89
C ASP A 17 0.25 -24.47 11.84
N LEU A 18 -0.44 -24.94 12.86
CA LEU A 18 -1.14 -24.11 13.85
C LEU A 18 -0.21 -23.08 14.48
N GLU A 19 1.07 -23.43 14.67
CA GLU A 19 2.10 -22.51 15.17
C GLU A 19 2.31 -21.31 14.23
N HIS A 20 2.33 -21.54 12.91
CA HIS A 20 2.45 -20.47 11.93
C HIS A 20 1.22 -19.54 11.94
N LEU A 21 0.02 -20.10 12.08
CA LEU A 21 -1.22 -19.32 12.16
C LEU A 21 -1.26 -18.47 13.44
N ASN A 22 -0.88 -19.03 14.58
CA ASN A 22 -0.82 -18.30 15.84
C ASN A 22 0.24 -17.18 15.80
N ALA A 23 1.41 -17.44 15.20
CA ALA A 23 2.45 -16.44 15.00
C ALA A 23 1.97 -15.29 14.09
N ALA A 24 1.24 -15.60 13.01
CA ALA A 24 0.65 -14.60 12.14
C ALA A 24 -0.37 -13.72 12.88
N LEU A 25 -1.24 -14.31 13.70
CA LEU A 25 -2.20 -13.56 14.51
C LEU A 25 -1.50 -12.63 15.52
N ALA A 26 -0.48 -13.12 16.22
CA ALA A 26 0.31 -12.32 17.14
C ALA A 26 1.02 -11.16 16.42
N HIS A 27 1.51 -11.37 15.20
CA HIS A 27 2.12 -10.32 14.40
C HIS A 27 1.11 -9.22 14.01
N VAL A 28 -0.12 -9.60 13.67
CA VAL A 28 -1.21 -8.64 13.39
C VAL A 28 -1.56 -7.85 14.64
N ASP A 29 -1.75 -8.51 15.78
CA ASP A 29 -2.06 -7.87 17.06
C ASP A 29 -0.97 -6.84 17.45
N GLU A 30 0.30 -7.22 17.35
CA GLU A 30 1.43 -6.32 17.57
C GLU A 30 1.43 -5.15 16.57
N GLY A 31 1.14 -5.41 15.29
CA GLY A 31 1.04 -4.37 14.27
C GLY A 31 -0.09 -3.35 14.51
N VAL A 32 -1.20 -3.79 15.10
CA VAL A 32 -2.30 -2.92 15.55
C VAL A 32 -1.87 -2.11 16.77
N LYS A 33 -1.37 -2.77 17.81
CA LYS A 33 -0.94 -2.13 19.07
C LYS A 33 0.16 -1.10 18.85
N SER A 34 1.13 -1.40 18.00
CA SER A 34 2.22 -0.49 17.68
C SER A 34 1.83 0.61 16.69
N GLY A 35 0.58 0.64 16.20
CA GLY A 35 0.10 1.59 15.20
C GLY A 35 0.71 1.44 13.80
N ARG A 36 1.52 0.39 13.54
CA ARG A 36 2.22 0.21 12.25
C ARG A 36 1.26 -0.05 11.11
N ILE A 37 0.20 -0.83 11.35
CA ILE A 37 -0.84 -1.08 10.35
C ILE A 37 -1.58 0.21 10.01
N ALA A 38 -1.96 0.99 11.02
CA ALA A 38 -2.63 2.27 10.82
C ALA A 38 -1.75 3.27 10.04
N ALA A 39 -0.46 3.35 10.37
CA ALA A 39 0.50 4.19 9.65
C ALA A 39 0.68 3.76 8.19
N GLY A 40 0.77 2.45 7.94
CA GLY A 40 0.84 1.90 6.58
C GLY A 40 -0.42 2.19 5.76
N ALA A 41 -1.60 1.99 6.36
CA ALA A 41 -2.87 2.30 5.73
C ALA A 41 -3.01 3.80 5.42
N ALA A 42 -2.64 4.68 6.35
CA ALA A 42 -2.64 6.13 6.13
C ALA A 42 -1.74 6.53 4.96
N LYS A 43 -0.52 5.95 4.87
CA LYS A 43 0.36 6.15 3.70
C LYS A 43 -0.34 5.74 2.41
N GLY A 44 -0.86 4.51 2.34
CA GLY A 44 -1.55 4.00 1.16
C GLY A 44 -2.70 4.92 0.71
N LEU A 45 -3.56 5.35 1.64
CA LEU A 45 -4.66 6.26 1.35
C LEU A 45 -4.19 7.60 0.80
N VAL A 46 -3.14 8.19 1.39
CA VAL A 46 -2.59 9.48 0.92
C VAL A 46 -1.96 9.34 -0.46
N TYR A 47 -1.27 8.25 -0.75
CA TYR A 47 -0.75 7.96 -2.09
C TYR A 47 -1.88 7.90 -3.13
N SER A 48 -2.95 7.15 -2.83
CA SER A 48 -4.13 7.05 -3.71
C SER A 48 -4.82 8.41 -3.91
N LEU A 49 -4.90 9.24 -2.88
CA LEU A 49 -5.47 10.59 -2.97
C LEU A 49 -4.65 11.50 -3.88
N VAL A 50 -3.32 11.50 -3.74
CA VAL A 50 -2.42 12.29 -4.59
C VAL A 50 -2.58 11.90 -6.06
N GLU A 51 -2.66 10.60 -6.36
CA GLU A 51 -2.86 10.11 -7.71
C GLU A 51 -4.23 10.52 -8.26
N THR A 52 -5.30 10.30 -7.50
CA THR A 52 -6.68 10.63 -7.90
C THR A 52 -6.82 12.14 -8.17
N LEU A 53 -6.31 12.98 -7.27
CA LEU A 53 -6.34 14.43 -7.42
C LEU A 53 -5.46 14.89 -8.60
N GLY A 54 -4.32 14.26 -8.81
CA GLY A 54 -3.48 14.51 -9.97
C GLY A 54 -4.19 14.22 -11.30
N ALA A 55 -4.91 13.09 -11.37
CA ALA A 55 -5.71 12.74 -12.54
C ALA A 55 -6.83 13.75 -12.81
N LEU A 56 -7.56 14.17 -11.76
CA LEU A 56 -8.61 15.19 -11.89
C LEU A 56 -8.05 16.54 -12.35
N VAL A 57 -6.97 17.02 -11.74
CA VAL A 57 -6.31 18.27 -12.14
C VAL A 57 -5.72 18.19 -13.55
N GLY A 58 -5.36 17.00 -14.02
CA GLY A 58 -4.85 16.76 -15.37
C GLY A 58 -5.92 16.74 -16.46
N ASP A 59 -7.21 16.64 -16.09
CA ASP A 59 -8.31 16.63 -17.05
C ASP A 59 -8.42 18.01 -17.75
N PRO A 60 -8.29 18.10 -19.09
CA PRO A 60 -8.40 19.36 -19.82
C PRO A 60 -9.82 19.94 -19.76
N ASP A 61 -10.85 19.11 -19.58
CA ASP A 61 -12.25 19.52 -19.58
C ASP A 61 -12.72 20.03 -18.20
N LEU A 62 -11.88 19.91 -17.17
CA LEU A 62 -12.21 20.33 -15.81
C LEU A 62 -12.43 21.87 -15.72
N PRO A 63 -13.59 22.33 -15.21
CA PRO A 63 -13.87 23.75 -15.01
C PRO A 63 -12.85 24.43 -14.09
N GLU A 64 -12.47 25.68 -14.38
CA GLU A 64 -11.42 26.40 -13.64
C GLU A 64 -11.67 26.45 -12.13
N HIS A 65 -12.91 26.74 -11.70
CA HIS A 65 -13.23 26.82 -10.27
C HIS A 65 -13.06 25.47 -9.54
N ALA A 66 -13.33 24.35 -10.23
CA ALA A 66 -13.10 23.02 -9.70
C ALA A 66 -11.60 22.67 -9.71
N ARG A 67 -10.88 23.10 -10.76
CA ARG A 67 -9.43 22.92 -10.89
C ARG A 67 -8.66 23.57 -9.75
N SER A 68 -8.94 24.83 -9.42
CA SER A 68 -8.30 25.51 -8.29
C SER A 68 -8.56 24.77 -6.97
N GLY A 69 -9.78 24.27 -6.76
CA GLY A 69 -10.12 23.48 -5.57
C GLY A 69 -9.32 22.17 -5.47
N TYR A 70 -9.27 21.39 -6.55
CA TYR A 70 -8.50 20.14 -6.56
C TYR A 70 -6.99 20.36 -6.50
N GLN A 71 -6.48 21.46 -7.05
CA GLN A 71 -5.07 21.84 -6.88
C GLN A 71 -4.72 22.12 -5.42
N GLY A 72 -5.55 22.88 -4.69
CA GLY A 72 -5.36 23.11 -3.27
C GLY A 72 -5.40 21.82 -2.44
N LEU A 73 -6.33 20.90 -2.77
CA LEU A 73 -6.38 19.58 -2.14
C LEU A 73 -5.14 18.73 -2.47
N LEU A 74 -4.65 18.78 -3.71
CA LEU A 74 -3.46 18.06 -4.15
C LEU A 74 -2.20 18.55 -3.41
N GLU A 75 -2.07 19.85 -3.19
CA GLU A 75 -1.00 20.43 -2.38
C GLU A 75 -1.09 19.95 -0.93
N ALA A 76 -2.26 20.04 -0.30
CA ALA A 76 -2.46 19.55 1.07
C ALA A 76 -2.17 18.05 1.21
N ALA A 77 -2.55 17.23 0.23
CA ALA A 77 -2.27 15.80 0.22
C ALA A 77 -0.76 15.50 0.09
N ARG A 78 -0.03 16.28 -0.73
CA ARG A 78 1.44 16.17 -0.85
C ARG A 78 2.15 16.57 0.43
N GLU A 79 1.69 17.62 1.11
CA GLU A 79 2.22 18.01 2.42
C GLU A 79 1.99 16.92 3.48
N LEU A 80 0.79 16.35 3.51
CA LEU A 80 0.47 15.24 4.41
C LEU A 80 1.36 14.03 4.13
N ARG A 81 1.58 13.68 2.86
CA ARG A 81 2.51 12.61 2.47
C ARG A 81 3.91 12.86 3.01
N ALA A 82 4.43 14.07 2.82
CA ALA A 82 5.75 14.45 3.32
C ALA A 82 5.88 14.37 4.84
N LYS A 83 4.79 14.56 5.59
CA LYS A 83 4.76 14.38 7.06
C LYS A 83 4.79 12.90 7.45
N LEU A 84 4.16 12.02 6.68
CA LEU A 84 4.13 10.57 6.95
C LEU A 84 5.44 9.86 6.57
N GLU A 85 6.27 10.48 5.74
CA GLU A 85 7.59 9.96 5.33
C GLU A 85 8.73 10.39 6.24
N ARG A 86 8.47 11.28 7.20
CA ARG A 86 9.45 11.72 8.21
C ARG A 86 9.52 10.79 9.41
#